data_AF-A0A2H3D9A9-F1
#
_entry.id   AF-A0A2H3D9A9-F1
#
_cell.length_a   1.000
_cell.length_b   1.000
_cell.length_c   1.000
_cell.angle_alpha   90.00
_cell.angle_beta   90.00
_cell.angle_gamma   90.00
#
_symmetry.space_group_name_H-M   'P 1'
#
loop_
_entity.id
_entity.type
_entity.pdbx_description
1 polymer ?
#
loop_
_entity_poly.entity_id
_entity_poly.type
_entity_poly.pdbx_seq_one_letter_code
_entity_poly.pdbx_strand_id
1 'polypeptide(L)'
;MANVVGYRHLFKYIIRGPSVLKRTVAKEPVATLGRLGILPNELLDIAISECCDIQTIVTSFYLVNRRARKVVDASLAFQRVSRHAPAALVVMLRTQVASFFTLEDICDALCSNTS
;
A
#
# COMPACT_ATOMS: atom_id res chain seq x y z
N MET A 1 -13.37 15.38 8.02
CA MET A 1 -13.12 14.25 8.95
C MET A 1 -13.09 12.96 8.13
N ALA A 2 -11.91 12.51 7.71
CA ALA A 2 -11.76 11.28 6.94
C ALA A 2 -12.00 10.05 7.83
N ASN A 3 -12.84 9.14 7.35
CA ASN A 3 -13.46 8.07 8.13
C ASN A 3 -12.42 7.00 8.54
N VAL A 4 -12.20 6.85 9.85
CA VAL A 4 -11.14 6.04 10.49
C VAL A 4 -11.29 4.51 10.23
N VAL A 5 -12.36 4.10 9.56
CA VAL A 5 -12.71 2.68 9.32
C VAL A 5 -11.78 1.99 8.32
N GLY A 6 -11.24 2.70 7.33
CA GLY A 6 -10.31 2.13 6.33
C GLY A 6 -9.00 1.64 6.95
N TYR A 7 -8.49 2.37 7.94
CA TYR A 7 -7.27 2.01 8.67
C TYR A 7 -7.40 0.68 9.40
N ARG A 8 -8.55 0.39 10.02
CA ARG A 8 -8.73 -0.85 10.80
C ARG A 8 -8.53 -2.12 9.98
N HIS A 9 -8.90 -2.11 8.69
CA HIS A 9 -8.69 -3.25 7.80
C HIS A 9 -7.22 -3.42 7.44
N LEU A 10 -6.54 -2.34 7.03
CA LEU A 10 -5.12 -2.38 6.68
C LEU A 10 -4.24 -2.77 7.86
N PHE A 11 -4.54 -2.26 9.05
CA PHE A 11 -3.82 -2.61 10.28
C PHE A 11 -3.97 -4.08 10.64
N LYS A 12 -5.15 -4.68 10.40
CA LYS A 12 -5.37 -6.11 10.63
C LYS A 12 -4.60 -7.00 9.64
N TYR A 13 -4.22 -6.47 8.47
CA TYR A 13 -3.44 -7.18 7.46
C TYR A 13 -1.93 -6.97 7.64
N ILE A 14 -1.49 -5.73 7.88
CA ILE A 14 -0.08 -5.37 8.12
C ILE A 14 0.45 -6.08 9.37
N ILE A 15 -0.35 -6.18 10.44
CA ILE A 15 0.08 -6.81 11.71
C ILE A 15 0.00 -8.35 11.66
N ARG A 16 -0.82 -8.94 10.79
CA ARG A 16 -1.16 -10.38 10.86
C ARG A 16 -0.49 -11.26 9.80
N GLY A 17 0.37 -10.67 8.95
CA GLY A 17 0.97 -11.38 7.83
C GLY A 17 -0.07 -11.86 6.80
N PRO A 18 0.36 -12.53 5.72
CA PRO A 18 -0.47 -12.87 4.55
C PRO A 18 -1.53 -13.97 4.80
N SER A 19 -1.97 -14.14 6.04
CA SER A 19 -2.81 -15.25 6.48
C SER A 19 -4.28 -15.03 6.13
N VAL A 20 -4.71 -15.67 5.04
CA VAL A 20 -5.98 -16.40 4.92
C VAL A 20 -7.25 -15.58 5.21
N LEU A 21 -7.72 -14.81 4.22
CA LEU A 21 -9.17 -14.65 4.02
C LEU A 21 -9.57 -15.39 2.74
N LYS A 22 -10.05 -16.64 2.90
CA LYS A 22 -10.92 -17.30 1.94
C LYS A 22 -12.16 -16.40 1.79
N ARG A 23 -12.20 -15.56 0.75
CA ARG A 23 -13.37 -14.74 0.42
C ARG A 23 -13.92 -15.20 -0.91
N THR A 24 -15.21 -15.54 -0.90
CA THR A 24 -15.99 -15.99 -2.05
C THR A 24 -15.79 -15.03 -3.22
N VAL A 25 -15.31 -15.59 -4.33
CA VAL A 25 -15.06 -14.88 -5.59
C VAL A 25 -16.42 -14.53 -6.17
N ALA A 26 -16.85 -13.28 -6.06
CA ALA A 26 -17.84 -12.74 -6.97
C ALA A 26 -17.25 -12.85 -8.39
N LYS A 27 -18.02 -13.46 -9.30
CA LYS A 27 -17.57 -13.96 -10.62
C LYS A 27 -17.28 -12.86 -11.65
N GLU A 28 -17.53 -11.60 -11.30
CA GLU A 28 -17.30 -10.42 -12.12
C GLU A 28 -16.21 -9.55 -11.47
N PRO A 29 -15.16 -9.11 -12.20
CA PRO A 29 -14.18 -8.17 -11.67
C PRO A 29 -14.87 -6.82 -11.41
N VAL A 30 -15.24 -6.56 -10.15
CA VAL A 30 -16.02 -5.38 -9.73
C VAL A 30 -15.36 -4.03 -10.11
N ALA A 31 -14.06 -4.01 -10.42
CA ALA A 31 -13.42 -2.91 -11.14
C ALA A 31 -12.11 -3.39 -11.77
N THR A 32 -11.85 -2.98 -13.01
CA THR A 32 -10.52 -3.12 -13.63
C THR A 32 -9.58 -2.03 -13.10
N LEU A 33 -8.27 -2.16 -13.31
CA LEU A 33 -7.32 -1.06 -13.07
C LEU A 33 -7.54 0.14 -14.03
N GLY A 34 -8.57 0.10 -14.88
CA GLY A 34 -8.79 1.08 -15.93
C GLY A 34 -7.57 1.19 -16.84
N ARG A 35 -7.15 2.42 -17.12
CA ARG A 35 -5.98 2.72 -17.97
C ARG A 35 -4.66 2.21 -17.38
N LEU A 36 -4.56 2.06 -16.06
CA LEU A 36 -3.38 1.49 -15.40
C LEU A 36 -3.25 -0.01 -15.67
N GLY A 37 -4.33 -0.68 -16.07
CA GLY A 37 -4.31 -2.12 -16.36
C GLY A 37 -3.52 -2.50 -17.62
N ILE A 38 -3.20 -1.52 -18.47
CA ILE A 38 -2.40 -1.66 -19.70
C ILE A 38 -0.91 -1.65 -19.38
N LEU A 39 -0.51 -1.07 -18.24
CA LEU A 39 0.89 -0.95 -17.87
C LEU A 39 1.45 -2.31 -17.41
N PRO A 40 2.71 -2.63 -17.77
CA PRO A 40 3.47 -3.71 -17.14
C PRO A 40 3.56 -3.53 -15.62
N ASN A 41 3.77 -4.62 -14.90
CA ASN A 41 3.82 -4.59 -13.43
C ASN A 41 5.01 -3.76 -12.93
N GLU A 42 6.09 -3.70 -13.69
CA GLU A 42 7.29 -2.94 -13.38
C GLU A 42 6.99 -1.43 -13.37
N LEU A 43 6.26 -0.94 -14.37
CA LEU A 43 5.85 0.47 -14.42
C LEU A 43 4.83 0.80 -13.33
N LEU A 44 3.98 -0.16 -12.96
CA LEU A 44 3.05 0.01 -11.85
C LEU A 44 3.79 0.07 -10.51
N ASP A 45 4.85 -0.71 -10.33
CA ASP A 45 5.66 -0.69 -9.12
C ASP A 45 6.40 0.64 -8.95
N ILE A 46 6.99 1.16 -10.03
CA ILE A 46 7.62 2.51 -10.04
C ILE A 46 6.58 3.58 -9.69
N ALA A 47 5.40 3.54 -10.33
CA ALA A 47 4.35 4.51 -10.06
C ALA A 47 3.87 4.50 -8.60
N ILE A 48 3.81 3.31 -7.97
CA ILE A 48 3.39 3.17 -6.57
C ILE A 48 4.52 3.55 -5.61
N SER A 49 5.76 3.21 -5.92
CA SER A 49 6.89 3.40 -5.01
C SER A 49 7.37 4.85 -5.00
N GLU A 50 7.51 5.45 -6.18
CA GLU A 50 8.15 6.77 -6.37
C GLU A 50 7.15 7.92 -6.56
N CYS A 51 6.00 7.66 -7.19
CA CYS A 51 5.10 8.74 -7.64
C CYS A 51 3.88 8.97 -6.74
N CYS A 52 3.56 8.02 -5.86
CA CYS A 52 2.37 8.08 -5.01
C CYS A 52 2.74 8.25 -3.54
N ASP A 53 2.02 9.14 -2.86
CA ASP A 53 2.12 9.26 -1.42
C ASP A 53 1.45 8.06 -0.71
N ILE A 54 2.00 7.70 0.45
CA ILE A 54 1.55 6.54 1.23
C ILE A 54 0.07 6.66 1.59
N GLN A 55 -0.40 7.87 1.87
CA GLN A 55 -1.79 8.10 2.21
C GLN A 55 -2.73 7.77 1.03
N THR A 56 -2.44 8.22 -0.19
CA THR A 56 -3.19 7.91 -1.40
C THR A 56 -3.16 6.41 -1.72
N ILE A 57 -2.00 5.77 -1.56
CA ILE A 57 -1.85 4.32 -1.77
C ILE A 57 -2.79 3.56 -0.84
N VAL A 58 -2.71 3.83 0.46
CA VAL A 58 -3.41 3.09 1.52
C VAL A 58 -4.91 3.40 1.54
N THR A 59 -5.29 4.67 1.36
CA THR A 59 -6.69 5.11 1.52
C THR A 59 -7.51 5.02 0.25
N SER A 60 -6.87 5.11 -0.92
CA SER A 60 -7.58 5.16 -2.21
C SER A 60 -7.21 3.95 -3.08
N PHE A 61 -5.95 3.86 -3.52
CA PHE A 61 -5.55 2.89 -4.54
C PHE A 61 -5.72 1.43 -4.08
N TYR A 62 -5.34 1.10 -2.85
CA TYR A 62 -5.45 -0.23 -2.26
C TYR A 62 -6.90 -0.75 -2.16
N LEU A 63 -7.88 0.17 -2.18
CA LEU A 63 -9.30 -0.13 -2.04
C LEU A 63 -10.03 -0.23 -3.39
N VAL A 64 -9.42 0.22 -4.50
CA VAL A 64 -10.08 0.27 -5.83
C VAL A 64 -10.55 -1.11 -6.29
N ASN A 65 -9.65 -2.10 -6.32
CA ASN A 65 -9.99 -3.46 -6.70
C ASN A 65 -8.93 -4.47 -6.21
N ARG A 66 -9.21 -5.76 -6.40
CA ARG A 66 -8.29 -6.85 -5.99
C ARG A 66 -6.95 -6.79 -6.71
N ARG A 67 -6.91 -6.32 -7.96
CA ARG A 67 -5.67 -6.23 -8.74
C ARG A 67 -4.79 -5.10 -8.21
N ALA A 68 -5.35 -3.92 -7.94
CA ALA A 68 -4.65 -2.79 -7.30
C ALA A 68 -4.02 -3.21 -5.96
N ARG A 69 -4.79 -3.92 -5.12
CA ARG A 69 -4.26 -4.51 -3.89
C ARG A 69 -3.05 -5.42 -4.14
N LYS A 70 -3.16 -6.35 -5.09
CA LYS A 70 -2.06 -7.26 -5.42
C LYS A 70 -0.83 -6.52 -5.92
N VAL A 71 -1.00 -5.44 -6.68
CA VAL A 71 0.13 -4.64 -7.17
C VAL A 71 0.84 -3.96 -5.99
N VAL A 72 0.09 -3.34 -5.06
CA VAL A 72 0.68 -2.74 -3.85
C VAL A 72 1.35 -3.81 -2.97
N ASP A 73 0.71 -4.95 -2.74
CA ASP A 73 1.28 -6.04 -1.93
C ASP A 73 2.53 -6.66 -2.60
N ALA A 74 2.63 -6.60 -3.93
CA ALA A 74 3.79 -7.08 -4.69
C ALA A 74 4.95 -6.08 -4.72
N SER A 75 4.70 -4.81 -4.41
CA SER A 75 5.73 -3.78 -4.41
C SER A 75 6.81 -4.07 -3.37
N LEU A 76 8.07 -4.03 -3.81
CA LEU A 76 9.20 -4.30 -2.95
C LEU A 76 9.31 -3.26 -1.83
N ALA A 77 9.05 -1.99 -2.17
CA ALA A 77 9.09 -0.90 -1.20
C ALA A 77 8.03 -1.11 -0.11
N PHE A 78 6.79 -1.42 -0.52
CA PHE A 78 5.72 -1.70 0.42
C PHE A 78 6.03 -2.91 1.32
N GLN A 79 6.59 -3.99 0.77
CA GLN A 79 6.99 -5.16 1.55
C GLN A 79 8.08 -4.85 2.57
N ARG A 80 9.10 -4.07 2.20
CA ARG A 80 10.17 -3.68 3.11
C ARG A 80 9.65 -2.81 4.25
N VAL A 81 8.89 -1.76 3.93
CA VAL A 81 8.36 -0.85 4.96
C VAL A 81 7.37 -1.58 5.87
N SER A 82 6.46 -2.39 5.32
CA SER A 82 5.50 -3.14 6.14
C SER A 82 6.17 -4.18 7.05
N ARG A 83 7.30 -4.76 6.63
CA ARG A 83 8.07 -5.73 7.42
C ARG A 83 8.93 -5.07 8.50
N HIS A 84 9.63 -4.00 8.16
CA HIS A 84 10.66 -3.42 9.03
C HIS A 84 10.19 -2.21 9.84
N ALA A 85 9.19 -1.47 9.35
CA ALA A 85 8.68 -0.26 10.00
C ALA A 85 7.15 -0.16 10.03
N PRO A 86 6.42 -1.22 10.42
CA PRO A 86 4.95 -1.17 10.48
C PRO A 86 4.46 -0.10 11.47
N ALA A 87 5.15 0.10 12.59
CA ALA A 87 4.79 1.12 13.57
C ALA A 87 4.95 2.55 13.02
N ALA A 88 5.97 2.80 12.20
CA ALA A 88 6.19 4.10 11.57
C ALA A 88 5.06 4.42 10.59
N LEU A 89 4.69 3.46 9.72
CA LEU A 89 3.54 3.60 8.83
C LEU A 89 2.26 3.95 9.59
N VAL A 90 2.01 3.26 10.70
CA VAL A 90 0.84 3.52 11.55
C VAL A 90 0.84 4.94 12.10
N VAL A 91 1.98 5.40 12.61
CA VAL A 91 2.10 6.76 13.16
C VAL A 91 1.89 7.78 12.06
N MET A 92 2.56 7.65 10.92
CA MET A 92 2.44 8.57 9.79
C MET A 92 1.01 8.68 9.25
N LEU A 93 0.30 7.55 9.16
CA LEU A 93 -1.11 7.54 8.75
C LEU A 93 -2.02 8.21 9.78
N ARG A 94 -1.74 8.05 11.09
CA ARG A 94 -2.51 8.67 12.16
C ARG A 94 -2.26 10.17 12.28
N THR A 95 -1.03 10.60 12.09
CA THR A 95 -0.63 12.01 12.14
C THR A 95 -0.90 12.77 10.85
N GLN A 96 -1.45 12.10 9.82
CA GLN A 96 -1.69 12.68 8.49
C GLN A 96 -0.41 13.20 7.82
N VAL A 97 0.74 12.63 8.19
CA VAL A 97 2.04 12.97 7.60
C VAL A 97 2.34 12.07 6.39
N ALA A 98 1.63 10.95 6.25
CA ALA A 98 1.77 10.01 5.15
C ALA A 98 1.44 10.58 3.75
N SER A 99 0.85 11.78 3.65
CA SER A 99 0.63 12.48 2.38
C SER A 99 1.88 13.19 1.84
N PHE A 100 2.92 13.36 2.68
CA PHE A 100 4.15 14.07 2.31
C PHE A 100 5.28 13.14 1.91
N PHE A 101 5.11 11.83 2.08
CA PHE A 101 6.15 10.84 1.88
C PHE A 101 5.67 9.71 0.98
N THR A 102 6.58 9.26 0.13
CA THR A 102 6.45 8.08 -0.72
C THR A 102 6.94 6.82 0.00
N LEU A 103 6.70 5.65 -0.59
CA LEU A 103 7.25 4.40 -0.06
C LEU A 103 8.77 4.32 -0.27
N GLU A 104 9.29 4.94 -1.33
CA GLU A 104 10.71 5.11 -1.60
C GLU A 104 11.40 5.86 -0.45
N ASP A 105 10.85 7.01 -0.04
CA ASP A 105 11.45 7.86 1.01
C ASP A 105 11.66 7.10 2.33
N ILE A 106 10.69 6.26 2.70
CA ILE A 106 10.81 5.44 3.91
C ILE A 106 11.78 4.28 3.68
N CYS A 107 11.75 3.65 2.51
CA CYS A 107 12.72 2.60 2.19
C CYS A 107 14.15 3.12 2.25
N ASP A 108 14.40 4.28 1.67
CA ASP A 108 15.70 4.94 1.69
C ASP A 108 16.11 5.28 3.11
N ALA A 109 15.21 5.83 3.93
CA ALA A 109 15.49 6.09 5.35
C ALA A 109 15.77 4.81 6.17
N LEU A 110 15.20 3.66 5.79
CA LEU A 110 15.44 2.37 6.43
C LEU A 110 16.73 1.70 5.95
N CYS A 111 17.11 1.93 4.69
CA CYS A 111 18.29 1.35 4.06
C CYS A 111 19.52 2.26 4.14
N SER A 112 19.34 3.54 4.47
CA SER A 112 20.43 4.47 4.71
C SER A 112 21.18 4.03 5.97
N ASN A 113 22.33 3.40 5.78
CA ASN A 113 23.31 3.20 6.84
C ASN A 113 23.92 4.56 7.21
N THR A 114 23.18 5.39 7.94
CA THR A 114 23.78 6.52 8.66
C THR A 114 24.43 5.97 9.92
N SER A 115 25.68 5.54 9.78
CA SER A 115 26.65 5.44 10.87
C SER A 115 27.18 6.81 11.27
#